data_AF-A0AAD7H981-F1
#
_entry.id   AF-A0AAD7H981-F1
#
_cell.length_a   1.000
_cell.length_b   1.000
_cell.length_c   1.000
_cell.angle_alpha   90.00
_cell.angle_beta   90.00
_cell.angle_gamma   90.00
#
_symmetry.space_group_name_H-M   'P 1'
#
loop_
_entity.id
_entity.type
_entity.pdbx_description
1 polymer ?
#
loop_
_entity_poly.entity_id
_entity_poly.type
_entity_poly.pdbx_seq_one_letter_code
_entity_poly.pdbx_strand_id
1 'polypeptide(L)'
;MRALQLSRRDPKLREANKKIRESRLRAILDMHKHHHFMFDFSEYEEGMYVWLRESELDQTKGDKGKWTYSGPYIIHEKRHHDSFVLRELNGAVLKGHVNIRRLRLFYFRPNNQTLKTSL
;
A
#
# COMPACT_ATOMS: atom_id res chain seq x y z
N MET A 1 -43.28 -35.55 2.01
CA MET A 1 -41.99 -35.73 2.73
C MET A 1 -40.86 -34.79 2.28
N ARG A 2 -40.70 -34.46 0.98
CA ARG A 2 -39.62 -33.58 0.47
C ARG A 2 -39.75 -32.09 0.84
N ALA A 3 -40.97 -31.55 0.83
CA ALA A 3 -41.25 -30.14 1.13
C ALA A 3 -40.90 -29.76 2.60
N LEU A 4 -41.15 -30.66 3.55
CA LEU A 4 -40.78 -30.50 4.96
C LEU A 4 -39.25 -30.53 5.20
N GLN A 5 -38.50 -31.24 4.35
CA GLN A 5 -37.04 -31.25 4.41
C GLN A 5 -36.45 -29.95 3.85
N LEU A 6 -37.02 -29.41 2.77
CA LEU A 6 -36.65 -28.11 2.20
C LEU A 6 -36.96 -26.96 3.16
N SER A 7 -38.13 -26.96 3.81
CA SER A 7 -38.52 -25.93 4.78
C SER A 7 -37.69 -25.96 6.06
N ARG A 8 -37.16 -27.12 6.47
CA ARG A 8 -36.19 -27.25 7.59
C ARG A 8 -34.76 -26.89 7.19
N ARG A 9 -34.42 -27.07 5.91
CA ARG A 9 -33.11 -26.74 5.35
C ARG A 9 -32.92 -25.23 5.27
N ASP A 10 -33.92 -24.49 4.82
CA ASP A 10 -33.88 -23.04 4.63
C ASP A 10 -33.51 -22.21 5.89
N PRO A 11 -34.10 -22.44 7.08
CA PRO A 11 -33.72 -21.75 8.30
C PRO A 11 -32.31 -22.13 8.79
N LYS A 12 -31.93 -23.41 8.69
CA LYS A 12 -30.56 -23.86 9.02
C LYS A 12 -29.52 -23.26 8.06
N LEU A 13 -29.86 -23.12 6.78
CA LEU A 13 -28.99 -22.52 5.77
C LEU A 13 -28.81 -21.02 5.99
N ARG A 14 -29.89 -20.31 6.38
CA ARG A 14 -29.82 -18.91 6.79
C ARG A 14 -28.95 -18.72 8.03
N GLU A 15 -29.09 -19.57 9.04
CA GLU A 15 -28.27 -19.50 10.24
C GLU A 15 -26.79 -19.78 9.95
N ALA A 16 -26.50 -20.77 9.10
CA ALA A 16 -25.14 -21.06 8.66
C ALA A 16 -24.52 -19.89 7.88
N ASN A 17 -25.28 -19.28 6.95
CA ASN A 17 -24.82 -18.10 6.21
C ASN A 17 -24.56 -16.90 7.11
N LYS A 18 -25.41 -16.70 8.14
CA LYS A 18 -25.20 -15.64 9.14
C LYS A 18 -23.89 -15.86 9.90
N LYS A 19 -23.64 -17.08 10.37
CA LYS A 19 -22.38 -17.45 11.05
C LYS A 19 -21.14 -17.26 10.16
N ILE A 20 -21.23 -17.63 8.88
CA ILE A 20 -20.14 -17.40 7.91
C ILE A 20 -19.88 -15.90 7.72
N ARG A 21 -20.94 -15.10 7.61
CA ARG A 21 -20.81 -13.64 7.45
C ARG A 21 -20.21 -12.98 8.68
N GLU A 22 -20.64 -13.38 9.88
CA GLU A 22 -20.07 -12.92 11.15
C GLU A 22 -18.59 -13.30 11.27
N SER A 23 -18.23 -14.53 10.89
CA SER A 23 -16.83 -14.99 10.86
C SER A 23 -15.97 -14.15 9.90
N ARG A 24 -16.47 -13.89 8.68
CA ARG A 24 -15.78 -13.02 7.70
C ARG A 24 -15.58 -11.60 8.22
N LEU A 25 -16.59 -11.02 8.86
CA LEU A 25 -16.49 -9.67 9.45
C LEU A 25 -15.45 -9.63 10.57
N ARG A 26 -15.42 -10.64 11.44
CA ARG A 26 -14.38 -10.76 12.47
C ARG A 26 -12.99 -10.88 11.87
N ALA A 27 -12.81 -11.70 10.84
CA ALA A 27 -11.52 -11.84 10.16
C ALA A 27 -11.04 -10.51 9.53
N ILE A 28 -11.95 -9.74 8.92
CA ILE A 28 -11.63 -8.41 8.39
C ILE A 28 -11.21 -7.47 9.52
N LEU A 29 -11.97 -7.41 10.62
CA LEU A 29 -11.65 -6.55 11.76
C LEU A 29 -10.32 -6.92 12.42
N ASP A 30 -10.05 -8.21 12.56
CA ASP A 30 -8.81 -8.71 13.15
C ASP A 30 -7.62 -8.41 12.24
N MET A 31 -7.79 -8.58 10.92
CA MET A 31 -6.81 -8.12 9.93
C MET A 31 -6.55 -6.62 10.08
N HIS A 32 -7.57 -5.77 10.13
CA HIS A 32 -7.40 -4.33 10.34
C HIS A 32 -6.68 -4.02 11.65
N LYS A 33 -7.03 -4.68 12.76
CA LYS A 33 -6.40 -4.47 14.06
C LYS A 33 -4.91 -4.84 14.04
N HIS A 34 -4.56 -5.97 13.43
CA HIS A 34 -3.18 -6.44 13.35
C HIS A 34 -2.33 -5.65 12.35
N HIS A 35 -2.94 -5.13 11.29
CA HIS A 35 -2.25 -4.44 10.20
C HIS A 35 -2.38 -2.90 10.29
N HIS A 36 -3.01 -2.36 11.34
CA HIS A 36 -3.18 -0.91 11.52
C HIS A 36 -1.85 -0.15 11.61
N PHE A 37 -0.79 -0.82 12.07
CA PHE A 37 0.56 -0.26 12.12
C PHE A 37 1.36 -0.45 10.81
N MET A 38 0.81 -1.18 9.83
CA MET A 38 1.46 -1.29 8.53
C MET A 38 1.22 -0.01 7.74
N PHE A 39 2.28 0.47 7.10
CA PHE A 39 2.20 1.63 6.22
C PHE A 39 1.20 1.35 5.09
N ASP A 40 0.17 2.19 4.98
CA ASP A 40 -0.69 2.21 3.81
C ASP A 40 0.03 2.94 2.68
N PHE A 41 0.49 2.15 1.73
CA PHE A 41 1.20 2.62 0.56
C PHE A 41 0.23 3.18 -0.50
N SER A 42 -1.08 2.93 -0.39
CA SER A 42 -2.06 3.39 -1.38
C SER A 42 -2.19 4.93 -1.43
N GLU A 43 -1.82 5.61 -0.35
CA GLU A 43 -1.89 7.06 -0.17
C GLU A 43 -0.85 7.86 -0.97
N TYR A 44 0.10 7.20 -1.65
CA TYR A 44 1.10 7.94 -2.42
C TYR A 44 0.49 8.54 -3.69
N GLU A 45 0.66 9.85 -3.82
CA GLU A 45 0.18 10.67 -4.93
C GLU A 45 1.33 11.40 -5.66
N GLU A 46 1.04 11.86 -6.86
CA GLU A 46 1.94 12.69 -7.64
C GLU A 46 2.27 14.00 -6.89
N GLY A 47 3.53 14.40 -6.95
CA GLY A 47 4.04 15.57 -6.24
C GLY A 47 4.53 15.29 -4.81
N MET A 48 4.32 14.08 -4.25
CA MET A 48 4.85 13.72 -2.94
C MET A 48 6.36 13.47 -2.96
N TYR A 49 7.02 13.81 -1.85
CA TYR A 49 8.45 13.58 -1.66
C TYR A 49 8.73 12.20 -1.06
N VAL A 50 9.60 11.44 -1.70
CA VAL A 50 9.93 10.07 -1.31
C VAL A 50 11.44 9.81 -1.35
N TRP A 51 11.90 8.99 -0.42
CA TRP A 51 13.17 8.30 -0.47
C TRP A 51 13.05 7.02 -1.29
N LEU A 52 14.06 6.75 -2.10
CA LEU A 52 14.19 5.51 -2.87
C LEU A 52 15.15 4.56 -2.18
N ARG A 53 14.72 3.33 -1.90
CA ARG A 53 15.59 2.25 -1.41
C ARG A 53 16.40 1.67 -2.56
N GLU A 54 17.72 1.71 -2.46
CA GLU A 54 18.65 1.12 -3.43
C GLU A 54 18.76 -0.38 -3.23
N SER A 55 18.29 -1.16 -4.20
CA SER A 55 18.28 -2.63 -4.14
C SER A 55 19.67 -3.25 -4.30
N GLU A 56 20.61 -2.52 -4.90
CA GLU A 56 21.98 -3.00 -5.13
C GLU A 56 22.80 -3.08 -3.83
N LEU A 57 22.50 -2.18 -2.88
CA LEU A 57 23.17 -2.16 -1.56
C LEU A 57 22.75 -3.35 -0.68
N ASP A 58 21.56 -3.94 -0.90
CA ASP A 58 21.09 -5.12 -0.16
C ASP A 58 21.90 -6.39 -0.46
N GLN A 59 22.48 -6.51 -1.65
CA GLN A 59 23.25 -7.70 -2.05
C GLN A 59 24.68 -7.71 -1.50
N THR A 60 25.14 -6.58 -0.96
CA THR A 60 26.52 -6.44 -0.47
C THR A 60 26.62 -6.92 0.98
N LYS A 61 26.99 -8.19 1.17
CA LYS A 61 27.30 -8.77 2.49
C LYS A 61 28.57 -8.12 3.06
N GLY A 62 28.42 -7.11 3.92
CA GLY A 62 29.54 -6.53 4.67
C GLY A 62 29.38 -5.09 5.14
N ASP A 63 28.41 -4.34 4.60
CA ASP A 63 28.39 -2.88 4.76
C ASP A 63 27.28 -2.40 5.72
N LYS A 64 27.41 -2.76 7.01
CA LYS A 64 26.43 -2.46 8.08
C LYS A 64 26.24 -0.96 8.40
N GLY A 65 26.87 -0.05 7.67
CA GLY A 65 26.80 1.41 7.91
C GLY A 65 26.35 2.26 6.72
N LYS A 66 26.06 1.65 5.56
CA LYS A 66 25.68 2.42 4.37
C LYS A 66 24.21 2.80 4.38
N TRP A 67 23.96 4.05 4.00
CA TRP A 67 22.62 4.58 3.78
C TRP A 67 21.98 3.80 2.63
N THR A 68 20.90 3.08 2.91
CA THR A 68 20.17 2.26 1.91
C THR A 68 19.16 3.06 1.10
N TYR A 69 18.98 4.34 1.44
CA TYR A 69 18.03 5.24 0.80
C TYR A 69 18.77 6.38 0.12
N SER A 70 18.42 6.62 -1.14
CA SER A 70 18.88 7.76 -1.92
C SER A 70 17.79 8.83 -1.97
N GLY A 71 18.26 10.09 -1.93
CA GLY A 71 17.63 11.34 -2.38
C GLY A 71 16.18 11.64 -1.97
N PRO A 72 15.80 12.91 -1.74
CA PRO A 72 14.40 13.28 -1.90
C PRO A 72 14.05 13.29 -3.41
N TYR A 73 13.25 12.32 -3.83
CA TYR A 73 12.61 12.32 -5.15
C TYR A 73 11.17 12.82 -5.04
N ILE A 74 10.63 13.27 -6.15
CA ILE A 74 9.23 13.65 -6.30
C ILE A 74 8.54 12.57 -7.13
N ILE A 75 7.38 12.09 -6.69
CA ILE A 75 6.55 11.21 -7.53
C ILE A 75 6.06 12.04 -8.73
N HIS A 76 6.47 11.65 -9.93
CA HIS A 76 6.07 12.32 -11.16
C HIS A 76 4.77 11.78 -11.74
N GLU A 77 4.62 10.45 -11.76
CA GLU A 77 3.48 9.75 -12.36
C GLU A 77 3.17 8.50 -11.53
N LYS A 78 1.89 8.26 -11.22
CA LYS A 78 1.42 6.99 -10.65
C LYS A 78 1.00 6.03 -11.76
N ARG A 79 1.64 4.87 -11.84
CA ARG A 79 1.31 3.79 -12.78
C ARG A 79 0.45 2.72 -12.12
N HIS A 80 -0.09 1.84 -12.96
CA HIS A 80 -0.81 0.65 -12.50
C HIS A 80 0.10 -0.27 -11.65
N HIS A 81 -0.51 -1.04 -10.75
CA HIS A 81 0.18 -2.01 -9.88
C HIS A 81 1.20 -1.39 -8.91
N ASP A 82 0.84 -0.30 -8.24
CA ASP A 82 1.64 0.35 -7.19
C ASP A 82 3.08 0.67 -7.62
N SER A 83 3.21 1.14 -8.86
CA SER A 83 4.48 1.51 -9.47
C SER A 83 4.49 2.99 -9.80
N PHE A 84 5.63 3.66 -9.62
CA PHE A 84 5.74 5.11 -9.74
C PHE A 84 6.92 5.50 -10.60
N VAL A 85 6.76 6.56 -11.38
CA VAL A 85 7.88 7.25 -12.02
C VAL A 85 8.34 8.36 -11.08
N LEU A 86 9.65 8.42 -10.87
CA LEU A 86 10.25 9.41 -9.98
C LEU A 86 10.93 10.51 -10.77
N ARG A 87 11.02 11.69 -10.17
CA ARG A 87 11.76 12.84 -10.68
C ARG A 87 12.64 13.42 -9.58
N GLU A 88 13.87 13.77 -9.93
CA GLU A 88 14.78 14.50 -9.05
C GLU A 88 14.27 15.93 -8.79
N LEU A 89 14.82 16.58 -7.77
CA LEU A 89 14.49 17.97 -7.44
C LEU A 89 14.82 18.98 -8.54
N ASN A 90 15.82 18.67 -9.37
CA ASN A 90 16.21 19.47 -10.53
C ASN A 90 15.24 19.33 -11.72
N GLY A 91 14.24 18.46 -11.63
CA GLY A 91 13.28 18.18 -12.71
C GLY A 91 13.65 17.02 -13.63
N ALA A 92 14.80 16.37 -13.45
CA ALA A 92 15.19 15.19 -14.23
C ALA A 92 14.33 13.98 -13.87
N VAL A 93 13.70 13.36 -14.87
CA VAL A 93 12.86 12.17 -14.67
C VAL A 93 13.72 10.91 -14.71
N LEU A 94 13.60 10.06 -13.69
CA LEU A 94 14.32 8.78 -13.65
C LEU A 94 13.76 7.85 -14.71
N LYS A 95 14.66 7.18 -15.44
CA LYS A 95 14.27 6.18 -16.43
C LYS A 95 13.74 4.93 -15.72
N GLY A 96 12.50 4.56 -16.03
CA GLY A 96 11.86 3.35 -15.52
C GLY A 96 10.78 3.62 -14.50
N HIS A 97 10.41 2.59 -13.75
CA HIS A 97 9.39 2.65 -12.71
C HIS A 97 9.92 1.99 -11.43
N VAL A 98 9.46 2.49 -10.29
CA VAL A 98 9.83 1.99 -8.97
C VAL A 98 8.60 1.43 -8.29
N ASN A 99 8.71 0.21 -7.76
CA ASN A 99 7.66 -0.38 -6.94
C ASN A 99 7.55 0.34 -5.59
N ILE A 100 6.34 0.53 -5.10
CA ILE A 100 6.09 1.24 -3.85
C ILE A 100 6.80 0.68 -2.62
N ARG A 101 7.10 -0.63 -2.60
CA ARG A 101 7.83 -1.25 -1.48
C ARG A 101 9.25 -0.70 -1.31
N ARG A 102 9.79 -0.06 -2.36
CA ARG A 102 11.09 0.62 -2.33
C ARG A 102 10.98 2.10 -1.97
N LEU A 103 9.77 2.62 -1.77
CA LEU A 103 9.54 4.04 -1.51
C LEU A 103 9.17 4.28 -0.04
N ARG A 104 9.76 5.33 0.54
CA ARG A 104 9.41 5.83 1.87
C ARG A 104 9.14 7.32 1.79
N LEU A 105 8.17 7.83 2.53
CA LEU A 105 7.93 9.28 2.60
C LEU A 105 9.16 10.00 3.15
N PHE A 106 9.59 11.06 2.46
CA PHE A 106 10.74 11.88 2.85
C PHE A 106 10.46 12.69 4.12
N TYR A 107 9.26 13.27 4.21
CA TYR A 107 8.86 14.12 5.33
C TYR A 107 7.33 14.10 5.47
N PHE A 108 6.83 13.82 6.68
CA PHE A 108 5.39 13.79 6.96
C PHE A 108 4.93 15.16 7.48
N ARG A 109 4.10 15.86 6.69
CA ARG A 109 3.29 17.01 7.16
C ARG A 109 1.82 16.74 6.87
N PRO A 110 0.90 16.95 7.83
CA PRO A 110 -0.53 16.70 7.59
C PRO A 110 -1.15 17.58 6.50
N ASN A 111 -0.65 18.80 6.30
CA ASN A 111 -1.39 19.83 5.58
C ASN A 111 -0.81 20.27 4.21
N ASN A 112 0.33 19.75 3.73
CA ASN A 112 0.98 20.19 2.48
C ASN A 112 1.82 19.08 1.83
N GLN A 113 1.20 17.96 1.48
CA GLN A 113 1.92 16.78 0.96
C GLN A 113 2.18 16.81 -0.55
N THR A 114 1.44 17.63 -1.30
CA THR A 114 1.51 17.70 -2.76
C THR A 114 1.85 19.11 -3.22
N LEU A 115 2.85 19.26 -4.10
CA LEU A 115 3.07 20.50 -4.83
C LEU A 115 2.01 20.60 -5.93
N LYS A 116 1.04 21.51 -5.76
CA LYS A 116 0.12 21.87 -6.83
C LYS A 116 0.83 22.84 -7.76
N THR A 117 1.27 22.36 -8.93
CA THR A 117 1.68 23.24 -10.02
C THR A 117 0.44 23.95 -10.55
N SER A 118 0.36 25.28 -10.44
CA SER A 118 -0.59 26.04 -11.25
C SER A 118 -0.05 26.06 -12.68
N LEU A 119 -0.76 25.40 -13.59
CA LEU A 119 -0.63 25.68 -15.03
C LEU A 119 -1.25 27.05 -15.34
#